data_AF-A0AAV4GBX6-F1
#
_entry.id   AF-A0AAV4GBX6-F1
#
_cell.length_a   1.000
_cell.length_b   1.000
_cell.length_c   1.000
_cell.angle_alpha   90.00
_cell.angle_beta   90.00
_cell.angle_gamma   90.00
#
_symmetry.space_group_name_H-M   'P 1'
#
loop_
_entity.id
_entity.type
_entity.pdbx_description
1 polymer ?
#
loop_
_entity_poly.entity_id
_entity_poly.type
_entity_poly.pdbx_seq_one_letter_code
_entity_poly.pdbx_strand_id
1 'polypeptide(L)'
;MDLETALVLLDLSSDEGALDDLILWHFENRTRISHPRDFRLENINEERCKELFRFNKEDIPRLVITLKMLVVLETPNRLKVNRLETLCIFFGRMAYPCRLSDVGELFGRHPADTSTIFKTVLNNIYDQHSQRLLTLNHPWLDVAALSESVVAIGSPLPRCFCFIDDTVRPIARPIDNKWECYNGHKNVHALKFQGVTLPNGIIGHVVLVFFLASNWQEAWLSYSGRKWPHARITASGA
;
A
#
# COMPACT_ATOMS: atom_id res chain seq x y z
N MET A 1 -25.27 25.64 -10.06
CA MET A 1 -26.17 25.76 -11.21
C MET A 1 -27.46 26.33 -10.67
N ASP A 2 -27.78 27.53 -11.12
CA ASP A 2 -28.97 28.30 -10.82
C ASP A 2 -30.19 27.76 -11.58
N LEU A 3 -31.36 27.86 -10.96
CA LEU A 3 -32.63 27.29 -11.47
C LEU A 3 -33.04 27.88 -12.82
N GLU A 4 -32.65 29.12 -13.12
CA GLU A 4 -32.92 29.76 -14.42
C GLU A 4 -32.15 29.09 -15.57
N THR A 5 -30.90 28.66 -15.34
CA THR A 5 -30.12 27.97 -16.38
C THR A 5 -30.67 26.58 -16.69
N ALA A 6 -31.22 25.89 -15.68
CA ALA A 6 -31.83 24.58 -15.87
C ALA A 6 -33.15 24.65 -16.66
N LEU A 7 -33.91 25.74 -16.51
CA LEU A 7 -35.15 26.00 -17.25
C LEU A 7 -34.88 26.33 -18.73
N VAL A 8 -33.88 27.16 -19.02
CA VAL A 8 -33.49 27.49 -20.40
C VAL A 8 -33.07 26.25 -21.20
N LEU A 9 -32.49 25.25 -20.53
CA LEU A 9 -32.03 24.02 -21.17
C LEU A 9 -33.13 22.97 -21.37
N LEU A 10 -34.20 23.00 -20.56
CA LEU A 10 -35.38 22.16 -20.76
C LEU A 10 -36.24 22.68 -21.93
N ASP A 11 -36.30 24.00 -22.15
CA ASP A 11 -37.03 24.57 -23.29
C ASP A 11 -36.36 24.29 -24.65
N LEU A 12 -35.06 23.98 -24.67
CA LEU A 12 -34.32 23.58 -25.88
C LEU A 12 -34.41 22.07 -26.17
N SER A 13 -35.02 21.26 -25.30
CA SER A 13 -35.04 19.79 -25.38
C SER A 13 -36.02 19.21 -26.41
N SER A 14 -36.52 20.03 -27.33
CA SER A 14 -37.35 19.55 -28.46
C SER A 14 -36.49 19.12 -29.67
N ASP A 15 -35.17 19.34 -29.60
CA ASP A 15 -34.22 18.99 -30.65
C ASP A 15 -33.19 17.99 -30.10
N GLU A 16 -33.14 16.77 -30.65
CA GLU A 16 -32.30 15.68 -30.12
C GLU A 16 -30.80 16.06 -30.06
N GLY A 17 -30.34 16.97 -30.92
CA GLY A 17 -28.96 17.47 -30.92
C GLY A 17 -28.60 18.30 -29.67
N ALA A 18 -29.58 18.99 -29.07
CA ALA A 18 -29.35 19.82 -27.89
C ALA A 18 -29.14 18.98 -26.61
N LEU A 19 -29.69 17.76 -26.57
CA LEU A 19 -29.49 16.84 -25.46
C LEU A 19 -28.07 16.25 -25.48
N ASP A 20 -27.56 15.90 -26.67
CA ASP A 20 -26.19 15.41 -26.83
C ASP A 20 -25.16 16.50 -26.50
N ASP A 21 -25.40 17.74 -26.92
CA ASP A 21 -24.56 18.89 -26.56
C ASP A 21 -24.64 19.22 -25.07
N LEU A 22 -25.81 19.07 -24.44
CA LEU A 22 -25.99 19.25 -23.00
C LEU A 22 -25.31 18.15 -22.18
N ILE A 23 -25.39 16.90 -22.64
CA ILE A 23 -24.68 15.77 -22.05
C ILE A 23 -23.18 15.97 -22.22
N LEU A 24 -22.72 16.38 -23.40
CA LEU A 24 -21.31 16.69 -23.68
C LEU A 24 -20.83 17.84 -22.79
N TRP A 25 -21.58 18.93 -22.69
CA TRP A 25 -21.30 20.05 -21.79
C TRP A 25 -21.28 19.61 -20.32
N HIS A 26 -22.18 18.72 -19.90
CA HIS A 26 -22.20 18.18 -18.54
C HIS A 26 -21.00 17.26 -18.27
N PHE A 27 -20.55 16.46 -19.25
CA PHE A 27 -19.34 15.63 -19.15
C PHE A 27 -18.06 16.47 -19.20
N GLU A 28 -18.00 17.48 -20.06
CA GLU A 28 -16.89 18.42 -20.17
C GLU A 28 -16.76 19.30 -18.92
N ASN A 29 -17.87 19.67 -18.28
CA ASN A 29 -17.86 20.49 -17.07
C ASN A 29 -17.88 19.72 -15.75
N ARG A 30 -18.20 18.41 -15.73
CA ARG A 30 -17.96 17.55 -14.56
C ARG A 30 -16.47 17.36 -14.24
N THR A 31 -15.58 17.57 -15.20
CA THR A 31 -14.13 17.38 -15.03
C THR A 31 -13.36 18.65 -14.70
N ARG A 32 -14.02 19.81 -14.64
CA ARG A 32 -13.41 21.04 -14.14
C ARG A 32 -13.80 21.26 -12.68
N ILE A 33 -13.43 20.31 -11.81
CA ILE A 33 -13.19 20.67 -10.40
C ILE A 33 -12.19 21.82 -10.46
N SER A 34 -12.52 22.95 -9.86
CA SER A 34 -11.60 24.07 -9.72
C SER A 34 -10.35 23.61 -8.95
N HIS A 35 -9.27 23.28 -9.67
CA HIS A 35 -7.96 23.07 -9.06
C HIS A 35 -7.30 24.45 -9.01
N PRO A 36 -7.19 25.06 -7.80
CA PRO A 36 -5.98 24.85 -7.03
C PRO A 36 -6.23 24.89 -5.52
N ARG A 37 -6.19 23.74 -4.85
CA ARG A 37 -5.61 23.72 -3.51
C ARG A 37 -4.21 23.16 -3.67
N ASP A 38 -3.23 24.05 -3.81
CA ASP A 38 -1.83 23.64 -3.65
C ASP A 38 -1.73 22.99 -2.26
N PHE A 39 -1.58 21.67 -2.22
CA PHE A 39 -1.37 20.97 -0.98
C PHE A 39 -0.09 21.53 -0.32
N ARG A 40 -0.26 22.06 0.88
CA ARG A 40 0.84 22.55 1.72
C ARG A 40 0.82 21.80 3.03
N LEU A 41 1.88 21.03 3.26
CA LEU A 41 2.04 20.28 4.50
C LEU A 41 2.00 21.21 5.72
N GLU A 42 2.48 22.45 5.55
CA GLU A 42 2.50 23.50 6.56
C GLU A 42 1.10 23.80 7.13
N ASN A 43 0.06 23.68 6.30
CA ASN A 43 -1.32 23.99 6.68
C ASN A 43 -1.99 22.89 7.51
N ILE A 44 -1.38 21.71 7.62
CA ILE A 44 -1.91 20.57 8.38
C ILE A 44 -1.29 20.59 9.78
N ASN A 45 -2.10 20.52 10.83
CA ASN A 45 -1.60 20.43 12.21
C ASN A 45 -0.99 19.04 12.52
N GLU A 46 -0.28 18.92 13.64
CA GLU A 46 0.47 17.70 13.98
C GLU A 46 -0.45 16.47 14.15
N GLU A 47 -1.56 16.64 14.87
CA GLU A 47 -2.52 15.57 15.13
C GLU A 47 -3.15 15.05 13.82
N ARG A 48 -3.62 15.97 12.98
CA ARG A 48 -4.21 15.62 11.69
C ARG A 48 -3.21 14.98 10.74
N CYS A 49 -1.96 15.43 10.77
CA CYS A 49 -0.87 14.82 9.99
C CYS A 49 -0.69 13.34 10.38
N LYS A 50 -0.68 13.04 11.68
CA LYS A 50 -0.56 11.68 12.20
C LYS A 50 -1.79 10.83 11.90
N GLU A 51 -2.99 11.39 11.94
CA GLU A 51 -4.21 10.69 11.52
C GLU A 51 -4.21 10.32 10.04
N LEU A 52 -3.85 11.27 9.18
CA LEU A 52 -3.89 11.10 7.73
C LEU A 52 -2.76 10.21 7.21
N PHE A 53 -1.54 10.40 7.72
CA PHE A 53 -0.34 9.81 7.14
C PHE A 53 0.34 8.78 8.03
N ARG A 54 -0.06 8.64 9.31
CA ARG A 54 0.59 7.79 10.32
C ARG A 54 2.03 8.16 10.66
N PHE A 55 2.48 9.34 10.23
CA PHE A 55 3.80 9.92 10.54
C PHE A 55 3.64 11.29 11.19
N ASN A 56 4.59 11.64 12.06
CA ASN A 56 4.70 13.01 12.57
C ASN A 56 5.08 13.94 11.40
N LYS A 57 4.65 15.21 11.49
CA LYS A 57 4.84 16.20 10.41
C LYS A 57 6.32 16.47 10.16
N GLU A 58 7.11 16.52 11.23
CA GLU A 58 8.56 16.73 11.17
C GLU A 58 9.32 15.60 10.46
N ASP A 59 8.77 14.38 10.46
CA ASP A 59 9.41 13.22 9.86
C ASP A 59 9.18 13.13 8.34
N ILE A 60 8.11 13.76 7.83
CA ILE A 60 7.78 13.70 6.40
C ILE A 60 8.92 14.25 5.52
N PRO A 61 9.50 15.44 5.78
CA PRO A 61 10.66 15.91 5.03
C PRO A 61 11.88 14.99 5.13
N ARG A 62 12.11 14.36 6.29
CA ARG A 62 13.20 13.41 6.50
C ARG A 62 12.99 12.14 5.67
N LEU A 63 11.76 11.66 5.58
CA LEU A 63 11.38 10.51 4.77
C LEU A 63 11.53 10.78 3.28
N VAL A 64 11.14 11.97 2.80
CA VAL A 64 11.37 12.38 1.41
C VAL A 64 12.84 12.27 1.01
N ILE A 65 13.74 12.75 1.88
CA ILE A 65 15.19 12.70 1.65
C ILE A 65 15.68 11.24 1.71
N THR A 66 15.26 10.49 2.72
CA THR A 66 15.71 9.11 2.97
C THR A 66 15.26 8.14 1.87
N LEU A 67 14.03 8.32 1.36
CA LEU A 67 13.47 7.57 0.23
C LEU A 67 14.04 8.02 -1.12
N LYS A 68 14.90 9.05 -1.14
CA LYS A 68 15.55 9.60 -2.34
C LYS A 68 14.54 10.04 -3.41
N MET A 69 13.46 10.67 -2.98
CA MET A 69 12.42 11.15 -3.88
C MET A 69 12.93 12.34 -4.72
N LEU A 70 12.64 12.31 -6.03
CA LEU A 70 12.93 13.41 -6.95
C LEU A 70 12.17 14.68 -6.53
N VAL A 71 12.78 15.86 -6.73
CA VAL A 71 12.18 17.16 -6.35
C VAL A 71 10.80 17.35 -6.96
N VAL A 72 10.69 16.98 -8.24
CA VAL A 72 9.45 16.91 -8.98
C VAL A 72 9.32 15.48 -9.49
N LEU A 73 8.20 14.84 -9.16
CA LEU A 73 7.80 13.59 -9.78
C LEU A 73 7.13 13.90 -11.12
N GLU A 74 7.63 13.31 -12.19
CA GLU A 74 6.94 13.31 -13.49
C GLU A 74 6.26 11.95 -13.69
N THR A 75 4.94 11.95 -13.83
CA THR A 75 4.18 10.73 -14.09
C THR A 75 4.17 10.40 -15.59
N PRO A 76 3.79 9.17 -15.99
CA PRO A 76 3.66 8.81 -17.42
C PRO A 76 2.73 9.74 -18.23
N ASN A 77 1.75 10.36 -17.56
CA ASN A 77 0.83 11.33 -18.16
C ASN A 77 1.40 12.75 -18.16
N ARG A 78 2.72 12.91 -17.91
CA ARG A 78 3.46 14.18 -17.84
C ARG A 78 2.97 15.13 -16.73
N LEU A 79 2.25 14.61 -15.74
CA LEU A 79 1.87 15.39 -14.56
C LEU A 79 3.12 15.62 -13.72
N LYS A 80 3.35 16.88 -13.33
CA LYS A 80 4.46 17.28 -12.47
C LYS A 80 3.94 17.56 -11.07
N VAL A 81 4.47 16.85 -10.08
CA VAL A 81 4.03 16.93 -8.69
C VAL A 81 5.22 17.14 -7.76
N ASN A 82 5.07 17.99 -6.74
CA ASN A 82 6.07 18.18 -5.71
C ASN A 82 6.31 16.89 -4.91
N ARG A 83 7.57 16.60 -4.57
CA ARG A 83 7.96 15.45 -3.73
C ARG A 83 7.20 15.30 -2.41
N LEU A 84 6.90 16.40 -1.71
CA LEU A 84 6.21 16.36 -0.40
C LEU A 84 4.77 15.90 -0.58
N GLU A 85 4.06 16.55 -1.50
CA GLU A 85 2.69 16.21 -1.84
C GLU A 85 2.58 14.77 -2.37
N THR A 86 3.51 14.40 -3.25
CA THR A 86 3.64 13.04 -3.79
C THR A 86 3.71 12.00 -2.66
N LEU A 87 4.57 12.23 -1.67
CA LEU A 87 4.74 11.32 -0.55
C LEU A 87 3.51 11.30 0.37
N CYS A 88 2.89 12.46 0.60
CA CYS A 88 1.68 12.55 1.41
C CYS A 88 0.49 11.83 0.76
N ILE A 89 0.34 11.90 -0.57
CA ILE A 89 -0.65 11.12 -1.32
C ILE A 89 -0.40 9.63 -1.13
N PHE A 90 0.86 9.22 -1.24
CA PHE A 90 1.25 7.83 -1.03
C PHE A 90 0.92 7.35 0.39
N PHE A 91 1.31 8.10 1.42
CA PHE A 91 1.01 7.76 2.82
C PHE A 91 -0.47 7.78 3.14
N GLY A 92 -1.23 8.78 2.67
CA GLY A 92 -2.68 8.84 2.86
C GLY A 92 -3.37 7.61 2.29
N ARG A 93 -2.87 7.08 1.17
CA ARG A 93 -3.38 5.85 0.56
C ARG A 93 -2.95 4.56 1.27
N MET A 94 -1.76 4.55 1.89
CA MET A 94 -1.23 3.41 2.63
C MET A 94 -1.72 3.33 4.09
N ALA A 95 -2.19 4.44 4.67
CA ALA A 95 -2.58 4.52 6.07
C ALA A 95 -3.80 3.67 6.43
N TYR A 96 -4.76 3.53 5.51
CA TYR A 96 -5.96 2.71 5.65
C TYR A 96 -6.63 2.53 4.28
N PRO A 97 -7.41 1.44 4.04
CA PRO A 97 -8.25 1.31 2.86
C PRO A 97 -9.13 2.55 2.65
N CYS A 98 -8.80 3.35 1.64
CA CYS A 98 -9.50 4.57 1.28
C CYS A 98 -9.86 4.57 -0.21
N ARG A 99 -10.99 5.21 -0.54
CA ARG A 99 -11.36 5.39 -1.94
C ARG A 99 -10.44 6.42 -2.58
N LEU A 100 -10.15 6.25 -3.87
CA LEU A 100 -9.35 7.21 -4.62
C LEU A 100 -10.03 8.58 -4.71
N SER A 101 -11.37 8.62 -4.66
CA SER A 101 -12.15 9.86 -4.56
C SER A 101 -11.77 10.66 -3.32
N ASP A 102 -11.74 10.01 -2.16
CA ASP A 102 -11.55 10.68 -0.87
C ASP A 102 -10.12 11.24 -0.76
N VAL A 103 -9.13 10.47 -1.25
CA VAL A 103 -7.74 10.96 -1.35
C VAL A 103 -7.67 12.09 -2.38
N GLY A 104 -8.30 11.95 -3.54
CA GLY A 104 -8.36 13.01 -4.55
C GLY A 104 -8.92 14.32 -3.98
N GLU A 105 -10.03 14.26 -3.27
CA GLU A 105 -10.65 15.43 -2.61
C GLU A 105 -9.72 16.09 -1.58
N LEU A 106 -9.02 15.29 -0.77
CA LEU A 106 -8.08 15.81 0.23
C LEU A 106 -6.94 16.62 -0.41
N PHE A 107 -6.43 16.14 -1.55
CA PHE A 107 -5.32 16.78 -2.26
C PHE A 107 -5.78 17.73 -3.37
N GLY A 108 -7.10 17.92 -3.54
CA GLY A 108 -7.67 18.69 -4.64
C GLY A 108 -7.19 18.19 -5.99
N ARG A 109 -7.23 16.86 -6.21
CA ARG A 109 -6.80 16.17 -7.44
C ARG A 109 -7.87 15.23 -7.98
N HIS A 110 -7.85 15.04 -9.29
CA HIS A 110 -8.68 14.01 -9.90
C HIS A 110 -8.26 12.60 -9.40
N PRO A 111 -9.22 11.67 -9.18
CA PRO A 111 -8.91 10.32 -8.69
C PRO A 111 -7.94 9.54 -9.60
N ALA A 112 -7.99 9.79 -10.92
CA ALA A 112 -7.06 9.18 -11.88
C ALA A 112 -5.62 9.66 -11.70
N ASP A 113 -5.42 10.95 -11.42
CA ASP A 113 -4.10 11.53 -11.16
C ASP A 113 -3.53 10.96 -9.86
N THR A 114 -4.36 10.91 -8.82
CA THR A 114 -4.01 10.31 -7.52
C THR A 114 -3.58 8.86 -7.66
N SER A 115 -4.30 8.06 -8.46
CA SER A 115 -3.95 6.67 -8.77
C SER A 115 -2.62 6.57 -9.51
N THR A 116 -2.40 7.45 -10.49
CA THR A 116 -1.18 7.47 -11.29
C THR A 116 0.03 7.83 -10.42
N ILE A 117 -0.08 8.90 -9.63
CA ILE A 117 0.96 9.32 -8.67
C ILE A 117 1.28 8.18 -7.71
N PHE A 118 0.27 7.58 -7.07
CA PHE A 118 0.45 6.48 -6.13
C PHE A 118 1.24 5.32 -6.76
N LYS A 119 0.87 4.88 -7.97
CA LYS A 119 1.54 3.79 -8.67
C LYS A 119 2.99 4.15 -9.01
N THR A 120 3.24 5.36 -9.50
CA THR A 120 4.60 5.80 -9.83
C THR A 120 5.48 5.83 -8.58
N VAL A 121 4.98 6.34 -7.45
CA VAL A 121 5.71 6.34 -6.18
C VAL A 121 5.97 4.94 -5.67
N LEU A 122 4.96 4.06 -5.71
CA LEU A 122 5.08 2.68 -5.29
C LEU A 122 6.19 1.95 -6.05
N ASN A 123 6.18 2.08 -7.39
CA ASN A 123 7.21 1.46 -8.24
C ASN A 123 8.59 2.04 -7.95
N ASN A 124 8.72 3.36 -7.85
CA ASN A 124 10.00 4.00 -7.54
C ASN A 124 10.58 3.53 -6.19
N ILE A 125 9.74 3.44 -5.15
CA ILE A 125 10.17 2.95 -3.83
C ILE A 125 10.57 1.48 -3.93
N TYR A 126 9.78 0.66 -4.63
CA TYR A 126 10.07 -0.75 -4.81
C TYR A 126 11.39 -0.98 -5.55
N ASP A 127 11.59 -0.32 -6.69
CA ASP A 127 12.78 -0.47 -7.52
C ASP A 127 14.06 -0.04 -6.79
N GLN A 128 13.96 0.99 -5.94
CA GLN A 128 15.11 1.53 -5.21
C GLN A 128 15.41 0.82 -3.89
N HIS A 129 14.41 0.27 -3.21
CA HIS A 129 14.55 -0.16 -1.81
C HIS A 129 14.08 -1.60 -1.53
N SER A 130 13.47 -2.32 -2.47
CA SER A 130 12.96 -3.69 -2.27
C SER A 130 14.02 -4.68 -1.79
N GLN A 131 15.28 -4.52 -2.24
CA GLN A 131 16.41 -5.34 -1.82
C GLN A 131 16.65 -5.30 -0.30
N ARG A 132 16.21 -4.25 0.39
CA ARG A 132 16.30 -4.15 1.85
C ARG A 132 15.40 -5.16 2.55
N LEU A 133 14.33 -5.62 1.90
CA LEU A 133 13.43 -6.65 2.43
C LEU A 133 13.88 -8.08 2.06
N LEU A 134 14.99 -8.23 1.32
CA LEU A 134 15.57 -9.52 0.93
C LEU A 134 16.76 -9.92 1.82
N THR A 135 17.05 -9.14 2.86
CA THR A 135 18.14 -9.40 3.79
C THR A 135 17.76 -8.97 5.20
N LEU A 136 18.20 -9.73 6.19
CA LEU A 136 18.14 -9.36 7.61
C LEU A 136 19.43 -8.66 8.08
N ASN A 137 20.44 -8.54 7.21
CA ASN A 137 21.70 -7.90 7.56
C ASN A 137 21.58 -6.37 7.46
N HIS A 138 20.97 -5.77 8.48
CA HIS A 138 20.78 -4.32 8.57
C HIS A 138 21.56 -3.74 9.75
N PRO A 139 22.22 -2.57 9.60
CA PRO A 139 22.94 -1.93 10.71
C PRO A 139 22.08 -1.55 11.92
N TRP A 140 20.78 -1.33 11.70
CA TRP A 140 19.83 -0.99 12.76
C TRP A 140 19.28 -2.22 13.49
N LEU A 141 19.55 -3.44 12.97
CA LEU A 141 19.01 -4.68 13.52
C LEU A 141 19.94 -5.26 14.58
N ASP A 142 19.63 -5.02 15.85
CA ASP A 142 20.31 -5.66 16.97
C ASP A 142 19.63 -6.99 17.34
N VAL A 143 20.19 -8.08 16.82
CA VAL A 143 19.68 -9.44 17.04
C VAL A 143 19.73 -9.83 18.52
N ALA A 144 20.75 -9.39 19.27
CA ALA A 144 20.90 -9.73 20.68
C ALA A 144 19.78 -9.07 21.50
N ALA A 145 19.62 -7.76 21.38
CA ALA A 145 18.57 -7.02 22.08
C ALA A 145 17.16 -7.53 21.73
N LEU A 146 16.90 -7.85 20.45
CA LEU A 146 15.62 -8.43 20.06
C LEU A 146 15.39 -9.80 20.69
N SER A 147 16.40 -10.67 20.74
CA SER A 147 16.26 -11.98 21.38
C SER A 147 16.01 -11.90 22.89
N GLU A 148 16.69 -10.99 23.58
CA GLU A 148 16.47 -10.73 25.00
C GLU A 148 15.06 -10.23 25.29
N SER A 149 14.52 -9.34 24.43
CA SER A 149 13.15 -8.86 24.57
C SER A 149 12.11 -9.97 24.45
N VAL A 150 12.35 -10.96 23.58
CA VAL A 150 11.47 -12.12 23.39
C VAL A 150 11.55 -13.07 24.58
N VAL A 151 12.74 -13.29 25.14
CA VAL A 151 12.92 -14.09 26.36
C VAL A 151 12.25 -13.42 27.56
N ALA A 152 12.35 -12.10 27.69
CA ALA A 152 11.73 -11.35 28.78
C ALA A 152 10.20 -11.49 28.82
N ILE A 153 9.55 -11.75 27.67
CA ILE A 153 8.11 -12.02 27.57
C ILE A 153 7.76 -13.48 27.93
N GLY A 154 8.77 -14.34 28.16
CA GLY A 154 8.60 -15.72 28.59
C GLY A 154 8.83 -16.77 27.50
N SER A 155 9.50 -16.39 26.39
CA SER A 155 9.84 -17.36 25.35
C SER A 155 10.80 -18.45 25.86
N PRO A 156 10.50 -19.74 25.62
CA PRO A 156 11.41 -20.84 25.97
C PRO A 156 12.61 -20.94 25.02
N LEU A 157 12.64 -20.14 23.94
CA LEU A 157 13.69 -20.15 22.93
C LEU A 157 14.65 -18.97 23.14
N PRO A 158 15.83 -19.18 23.76
CA PRO A 158 16.72 -18.10 24.18
C PRO A 158 17.38 -17.32 23.04
N ARG A 159 17.23 -17.78 21.79
CA ARG A 159 17.81 -17.14 20.59
C ARG A 159 16.75 -16.77 19.56
N CYS A 160 15.47 -16.82 19.92
CA CYS A 160 14.40 -16.38 19.03
C CYS A 160 14.39 -14.85 18.99
N PHE A 161 14.60 -14.26 17.81
CA PHE A 161 14.63 -12.80 17.63
C PHE A 161 13.62 -12.30 16.58
N CYS A 162 12.86 -13.21 15.96
CA CYS A 162 11.88 -12.88 14.93
C CYS A 162 10.82 -13.98 14.79
N PHE A 163 9.71 -13.63 14.12
CA PHE A 163 8.56 -14.49 13.92
C PHE A 163 8.23 -14.62 12.44
N ILE A 164 7.89 -15.81 12.01
CA ILE A 164 7.40 -16.05 10.65
C ILE A 164 5.91 -15.77 10.63
N ASP A 165 5.48 -14.92 9.70
CA ASP A 165 4.08 -14.63 9.46
C ASP A 165 3.72 -14.96 8.00
N ASP A 166 2.61 -15.69 7.80
CA ASP A 166 2.06 -15.97 6.47
C ASP A 166 0.78 -15.15 6.29
N THR A 167 0.84 -14.17 5.38
CA THR A 167 -0.30 -13.35 5.02
C THR A 167 -0.97 -13.91 3.77
N VAL A 168 -2.19 -14.41 3.95
CA VAL A 168 -3.07 -14.80 2.85
C VAL A 168 -3.80 -13.55 2.34
N ARG A 169 -3.63 -13.23 1.05
CA ARG A 169 -4.34 -12.14 0.37
C ARG A 169 -5.35 -12.71 -0.63
N PRO A 170 -6.65 -12.63 -0.34
CA PRO A 170 -7.69 -13.06 -1.26
C PRO A 170 -7.58 -12.33 -2.61
N ILE A 171 -7.78 -13.09 -3.68
CA ILE A 171 -7.84 -12.58 -5.05
C ILE A 171 -9.12 -13.08 -5.72
N ALA A 172 -9.52 -12.42 -6.81
CA ALA A 172 -10.51 -12.98 -7.72
C ALA A 172 -10.01 -14.31 -8.29
N ARG A 173 -10.93 -15.23 -8.60
CA ARG A 173 -10.60 -16.52 -9.20
C ARG A 173 -9.86 -16.28 -10.54
N PRO A 174 -8.60 -16.71 -10.68
CA PRO A 174 -7.86 -16.47 -11.91
C PRO A 174 -8.40 -17.33 -13.05
N ILE A 175 -8.16 -16.92 -14.30
CA ILE A 175 -8.58 -17.68 -15.49
C ILE A 175 -7.65 -18.88 -15.70
N ASP A 176 -6.36 -18.67 -15.51
CA ASP A 176 -5.30 -19.68 -15.58
C ASP A 176 -4.81 -20.03 -14.17
N ASN A 177 -4.19 -21.20 -14.00
CA ASN A 177 -3.56 -21.63 -12.73
C ASN A 177 -4.47 -21.53 -11.49
N LYS A 178 -5.78 -21.76 -11.68
CA LYS A 178 -6.82 -21.71 -10.63
C LYS A 178 -6.46 -22.49 -9.37
N TRP A 179 -5.89 -23.68 -9.56
CA TRP A 179 -5.56 -24.61 -8.48
C TRP A 179 -4.32 -24.18 -7.71
N GLU A 180 -3.35 -23.53 -8.37
CA GLU A 180 -2.12 -23.02 -7.74
C GLU A 180 -2.42 -21.87 -6.77
N CYS A 181 -3.43 -21.05 -7.10
CA CYS A 181 -3.87 -19.94 -6.26
C CYS A 181 -4.98 -20.34 -5.28
N TYR A 182 -5.46 -21.59 -5.26
CA TYR A 182 -6.56 -21.99 -4.38
C TYR A 182 -6.05 -22.38 -2.99
N ASN A 183 -6.43 -21.61 -1.98
CA ASN A 183 -6.13 -21.94 -0.58
C ASN A 183 -7.24 -22.82 0.00
N GLY A 184 -7.01 -24.13 0.05
CA GLY A 184 -7.98 -25.09 0.60
C GLY A 184 -8.30 -24.91 2.10
N HIS A 185 -7.40 -24.32 2.90
CA HIS A 185 -7.67 -24.08 4.32
C HIS A 185 -8.66 -22.92 4.53
N LYS A 186 -8.57 -21.88 3.69
CA LYS A 186 -9.47 -20.71 3.75
C LYS A 186 -10.60 -20.76 2.73
N ASN A 187 -10.66 -21.81 1.90
CA ASN A 187 -11.61 -21.99 0.80
C ASN A 187 -11.74 -20.77 -0.12
N VAL A 188 -10.61 -20.11 -0.42
CA VAL A 188 -10.57 -18.89 -1.23
C VAL A 188 -9.37 -18.91 -2.17
N HIS A 189 -9.51 -18.30 -3.35
CA HIS A 189 -8.34 -18.02 -4.19
C HIS A 189 -7.53 -16.90 -3.54
N ALA A 190 -6.24 -17.13 -3.30
CA ALA A 190 -5.39 -16.19 -2.61
C ALA A 190 -3.93 -16.32 -3.01
N LEU A 191 -3.22 -15.21 -2.89
CA LEU A 191 -1.76 -15.19 -2.87
C LEU A 191 -1.28 -15.32 -1.42
N LYS A 192 -0.23 -16.11 -1.20
CA LYS A 192 0.41 -16.27 0.11
C LYS A 192 1.74 -15.53 0.11
N PHE A 193 1.97 -14.77 1.17
CA PHE A 193 3.19 -13.99 1.38
C PHE A 193 3.78 -14.37 2.71
N GLN A 194 5.04 -14.82 2.71
CA GLN A 194 5.72 -15.17 3.93
C GLN A 194 6.70 -14.06 4.32
N GLY A 195 6.52 -13.49 5.49
CA GLY A 195 7.36 -12.46 6.07
C GLY A 195 8.06 -12.93 7.33
N VAL A 196 9.14 -12.23 7.68
CA VAL A 196 9.78 -12.29 8.99
C VAL A 196 9.49 -10.97 9.69
N THR A 197 8.68 -11.04 10.74
CA THR A 197 8.31 -9.91 11.59
C THR A 197 9.17 -9.89 12.84
N LEU A 198 9.73 -8.74 13.16
CA LEU A 198 10.58 -8.52 14.32
C LEU A 198 9.72 -8.18 15.55
N PRO A 199 10.22 -8.38 16.78
CA PRO A 199 9.52 -8.04 18.02
C PRO A 199 9.05 -6.58 18.12
N ASN A 200 9.71 -5.67 17.40
CA ASN A 200 9.33 -4.25 17.33
C ASN A 200 8.20 -3.96 16.31
N GLY A 201 7.63 -4.99 15.68
CA GLY A 201 6.56 -4.88 14.69
C GLY A 201 7.01 -4.57 13.27
N ILE A 202 8.31 -4.42 13.03
CA ILE A 202 8.86 -4.17 11.68
C ILE A 202 8.99 -5.49 10.93
N ILE A 203 8.58 -5.50 9.66
CA ILE A 203 8.87 -6.62 8.74
C ILE A 203 10.34 -6.49 8.30
N GLY A 204 11.18 -7.40 8.77
CA GLY A 204 12.62 -7.42 8.48
C GLY A 204 12.96 -8.12 7.17
N HIS A 205 12.15 -9.09 6.74
CA HIS A 205 12.35 -9.82 5.50
C HIS A 205 11.01 -10.25 4.89
N VAL A 206 10.92 -10.26 3.56
CA VAL A 206 9.77 -10.80 2.83
C VAL A 206 10.26 -11.78 1.78
N VAL A 207 9.72 -12.99 1.79
CA VAL A 207 9.85 -13.93 0.68
C VAL A 207 8.61 -13.80 -0.19
N LEU A 208 8.83 -13.47 -1.46
CA LEU A 208 7.76 -13.26 -2.44
C LEU A 208 6.95 -14.54 -2.71
N VAL A 209 5.80 -14.34 -3.36
CA VAL A 209 4.71 -15.30 -3.62
C VAL A 209 5.15 -16.76 -3.74
N PHE A 210 4.63 -17.60 -2.84
CA PHE A 210 4.66 -19.05 -3.00
C PHE A 210 3.33 -19.54 -3.57
N PHE A 211 3.38 -20.22 -4.72
CA PHE A 211 2.28 -21.04 -5.22
C PHE A 211 2.34 -22.41 -4.56
N LEU A 212 1.99 -22.49 -3.27
CA LEU A 212 1.84 -23.79 -2.63
C LEU A 212 0.49 -24.36 -3.03
N ALA A 213 0.52 -25.19 -4.08
CA ALA A 213 -0.54 -26.13 -4.38
C ALA A 213 -0.88 -26.88 -3.09
N SER A 214 -2.17 -26.91 -2.78
CA SER A 214 -2.78 -27.58 -1.64
C SER A 214 -2.19 -28.97 -1.40
N ASN A 215 -1.16 -29.02 -0.56
CA ASN A 215 -0.80 -30.13 0.29
C ASN A 215 0.00 -29.52 1.44
N TRP A 216 -0.46 -29.79 2.64
CA TRP A 216 0.23 -29.40 3.85
C TRP A 216 1.69 -29.84 3.78
N GLN A 217 2.58 -28.99 4.29
CA GLN A 217 4.00 -29.21 4.60
C GLN A 217 5.02 -28.63 3.60
N GLU A 218 5.95 -27.88 4.19
CA GLU A 218 7.34 -27.65 3.75
C GLU A 218 7.68 -26.29 3.11
N ALA A 219 7.67 -25.23 3.92
CA ALA A 219 8.62 -24.12 3.76
C ALA A 219 9.78 -24.33 4.73
N TRP A 220 10.83 -25.02 4.30
CA TRP A 220 12.11 -25.10 5.02
C TRP A 220 13.01 -23.95 4.59
N LEU A 221 13.60 -23.24 5.55
CA LEU A 221 14.86 -22.53 5.30
C LEU A 221 15.76 -22.69 6.53
N SER A 222 16.78 -23.54 6.38
CA SER A 222 17.90 -23.61 7.30
C SER A 222 18.83 -22.43 7.05
N TYR A 223 19.11 -21.63 8.08
CA TYR A 223 20.29 -20.76 8.08
C TYR A 223 21.45 -21.54 8.74
N SER A 224 21.95 -22.59 8.07
CA SER A 224 23.28 -23.23 8.31
C SER A 224 23.49 -24.56 7.55
N GLY A 225 22.64 -24.92 6.58
CA GLY A 225 22.84 -26.14 5.78
C GLY A 225 22.71 -27.45 6.56
N ARG A 226 22.08 -27.47 7.74
CA ARG A 226 21.76 -28.71 8.47
C ARG A 226 20.25 -28.88 8.58
N LYS A 227 19.76 -30.02 8.08
CA LYS A 227 18.38 -30.48 8.30
C LYS A 227 18.21 -30.83 9.79
N TRP A 228 17.20 -30.27 10.44
CA TRP A 228 16.80 -30.66 11.79
C TRP A 228 15.91 -31.91 11.71
N PRO A 229 16.29 -33.08 12.27
CA PRO A 229 15.55 -34.32 12.05
C PRO A 229 14.23 -34.43 12.85
N HIS A 230 13.94 -33.53 13.80
CA HIS A 230 12.89 -33.76 14.81
C HIS A 230 11.91 -32.61 15.08
N ALA A 231 11.86 -31.57 14.24
CA ALA A 231 10.83 -30.52 14.38
C ALA A 231 9.52 -30.93 13.68
N ARG A 232 8.77 -31.88 14.28
CA ARG A 232 7.33 -31.98 14.02
C ARG A 232 6.61 -31.00 14.94
N ILE A 233 6.16 -29.87 14.41
CA ILE A 233 5.11 -29.10 15.08
C ILE A 233 3.81 -29.88 14.82
N THR A 234 3.47 -30.78 15.74
CA THR A 234 2.11 -31.32 15.79
C THR A 234 1.21 -30.20 16.28
N ALA A 235 0.29 -29.74 15.42
CA ALA A 235 -0.85 -28.95 15.88
C ALA A 235 -1.72 -29.86 16.76
N SER A 236 -1.48 -29.83 18.07
CA SER A 236 -2.38 -30.43 19.05
C SER A 236 -3.46 -29.42 19.42
N GLY A 237 -4.69 -29.72 18.99
CA GLY A 237 -5.98 -29.39 19.57
C GLY A 237 -6.19 -28.04 20.29
N ALA A 238 -7.13 -27.28 19.75
CA ALA A 238 -8.26 -26.74 20.52
C ALA A 238 -9.54 -26.98 19.70
#